data_AF-A0A078KW96-F1
#
_entry.id   AF-A0A078KW96-F1
#
_cell.length_a   1.000
_cell.length_b   1.000
_cell.length_c   1.000
_cell.angle_alpha   90.00
_cell.angle_beta   90.00
_cell.angle_gamma   90.00
#
_symmetry.space_group_name_H-M   'P 1'
#
loop_
_entity.id
_entity.type
_entity.pdbx_description
1 polymer ?
#
loop_
_entity_poly.entity_id
_entity_poly.type
_entity_poly.pdbx_seq_one_letter_code
_entity_poly.pdbx_strand_id
1 'polypeptide(L)'
;MKKRCFIYQMIIGLITFSLMSITQAGLPVLTFTPITSTSQSVVETGNVTIQYQVTNQSQHPHTFALLSVPGVNQTTTPGNCANPFILFHQHSCTLTLTISGNTLTSQGITAVTRGPTACQSDLNGIPNPNLCYGPLPKDELNIQVISLFPNGSSCTDNSQCKTNSCIPATQTCGFCISNSDCGLGNFCSSNGLCLSSNGNQCLTSANCITGSVCNAGLCVAPNGASCFANAACQSGACSTTSHTCQGKSLGATCTSNKDCQSNFCNSGVCSTPNNGVHCTSNAECLTNYCTPSNTCGAPNTGQACTTGATCQSGVCIAGSCTAPAISCSTGSACPTGQVCSSGHCVNACVPRTCGTLTACGPISDGCGGLITCNSCPSGQTCGGGGVPYQCSATGGACTSNAQCVARNPATPICNIVTNQCVSAVCTPLTCAQQGFNCGAAGNGCGGTITCGTCSGGQICGLGGLSRCG
;
A
#
# COMPACT_ATOMS: atom_id res chain seq x y z
N MET A 1 -11.76 -59.43 -56.29
CA MET A 1 -12.31 -58.68 -55.14
C MET A 1 -11.88 -59.19 -53.76
N LYS A 2 -11.79 -60.50 -53.47
CA LYS A 2 -11.53 -61.04 -52.11
C LYS A 2 -10.28 -60.50 -51.36
N LYS A 3 -9.13 -60.28 -52.03
CA LYS A 3 -7.88 -59.82 -51.36
C LYS A 3 -7.95 -58.42 -50.71
N ARG A 4 -8.73 -57.47 -51.25
CA ARG A 4 -8.85 -56.11 -50.68
C ARG A 4 -9.65 -56.08 -49.38
N CYS A 5 -10.62 -56.98 -49.22
CA CYS A 5 -11.45 -57.06 -48.01
C CYS A 5 -10.65 -57.63 -46.82
N PHE A 6 -9.80 -58.63 -47.05
CA PHE A 6 -8.95 -59.24 -46.01
C PHE A 6 -7.94 -58.24 -45.42
N ILE A 7 -7.31 -57.42 -46.28
CA ILE A 7 -6.42 -56.34 -45.83
C ILE A 7 -7.18 -55.29 -45.01
N TYR A 8 -8.40 -54.93 -45.41
CA TYR A 8 -9.22 -53.98 -44.64
C TYR A 8 -9.59 -54.52 -43.25
N GLN A 9 -9.92 -55.81 -43.12
CA GLN A 9 -10.20 -56.42 -41.81
C GLN A 9 -8.95 -56.53 -40.92
N MET A 10 -7.78 -56.80 -41.49
CA MET A 10 -6.52 -56.77 -40.73
C MET A 10 -6.15 -55.35 -40.27
N ILE A 11 -6.37 -54.33 -41.10
CA ILE A 11 -6.13 -52.93 -40.75
C ILE A 11 -7.12 -52.46 -39.67
N ILE A 12 -8.41 -52.79 -39.78
CA ILE A 12 -9.40 -52.50 -38.73
C ILE A 12 -9.01 -53.19 -37.41
N GLY A 13 -8.60 -54.47 -37.46
CA GLY A 13 -8.10 -55.20 -36.30
C GLY A 13 -6.91 -54.52 -35.62
N LEU A 14 -5.89 -54.13 -36.39
CA LEU A 14 -4.71 -53.41 -35.89
C LEU A 14 -5.04 -52.02 -35.31
N ILE A 15 -5.98 -51.29 -35.92
CA ILE A 15 -6.47 -49.99 -35.39
C ILE A 15 -7.26 -50.20 -34.09
N THR A 16 -8.10 -51.23 -33.99
CA THR A 16 -8.80 -51.54 -32.73
C THR A 16 -7.87 -52.02 -31.61
N PHE A 17 -6.81 -52.76 -31.94
CA PHE A 17 -5.83 -53.26 -30.96
C PHE A 17 -4.91 -52.15 -30.43
N SER A 18 -4.70 -51.07 -31.20
CA SER A 18 -3.90 -49.91 -30.79
C SER A 18 -4.68 -48.85 -29.99
N LEU A 19 -6.01 -48.98 -29.87
CA LEU A 19 -6.89 -48.06 -29.14
C LEU A 19 -7.25 -48.50 -27.71
N MET A 20 -6.84 -49.70 -27.26
CA MET A 20 -7.16 -50.21 -25.91
C MET A 20 -6.06 -50.01 -24.86
N SER A 21 -4.95 -49.34 -25.19
CA SER A 21 -3.90 -48.98 -24.24
C SER A 21 -4.18 -47.65 -23.52
N ILE A 22 -5.42 -47.42 -23.08
CA ILE A 22 -5.68 -46.42 -22.04
C ILE A 22 -5.22 -47.03 -20.73
N THR A 23 -4.03 -46.65 -20.27
CA THR A 23 -3.53 -46.99 -18.95
C THR A 23 -4.43 -46.35 -17.90
N GLN A 24 -5.45 -47.10 -17.45
CA GLN A 24 -6.26 -46.70 -16.32
C GLN A 24 -5.40 -46.78 -15.07
N ALA A 25 -4.71 -45.67 -14.75
CA ALA A 25 -4.19 -45.44 -13.43
C ALA A 25 -5.37 -45.59 -12.45
N GLY A 26 -5.29 -46.61 -11.58
CA GLY A 26 -6.35 -46.88 -10.62
C GLY A 26 -6.66 -45.62 -9.81
N LEU A 27 -7.94 -45.28 -9.68
CA LEU A 27 -8.35 -44.12 -8.88
C LEU A 27 -7.76 -44.27 -7.47
N PRO A 28 -7.07 -43.24 -6.95
CA PRO A 28 -6.41 -43.35 -5.66
C PRO A 28 -7.45 -43.56 -4.57
N VAL A 29 -7.28 -44.62 -3.76
CA VAL A 29 -8.19 -45.03 -2.68
C VAL A 29 -8.55 -43.86 -1.76
N LEU A 30 -7.61 -42.95 -1.53
CA LEU A 30 -7.80 -41.73 -0.76
C LEU A 30 -7.34 -40.52 -1.60
N THR A 31 -8.20 -39.49 -1.70
CA THR A 31 -7.85 -38.21 -2.33
C THR A 31 -7.78 -37.10 -1.30
N PHE A 32 -6.73 -36.29 -1.37
CA PHE A 32 -6.56 -35.06 -0.61
C PHE A 32 -6.80 -33.87 -1.53
N THR A 33 -7.70 -32.98 -1.17
CA THR A 33 -7.97 -31.73 -1.89
C THR A 33 -7.69 -30.56 -0.94
N PRO A 34 -6.71 -29.70 -1.22
CA PRO A 34 -6.37 -28.61 -0.31
C PRO A 34 -7.50 -27.57 -0.25
N ILE A 35 -7.90 -27.20 0.96
CA ILE A 35 -8.86 -26.12 1.26
C ILE A 35 -8.09 -24.79 1.43
N THR A 36 -6.89 -24.85 2.00
CA THR A 36 -5.96 -23.73 2.18
C THR A 36 -4.68 -23.95 1.37
N SER A 37 -3.88 -22.89 1.14
CA SER A 37 -2.56 -23.04 0.51
C SER A 37 -1.68 -24.07 1.25
N THR A 38 -1.08 -24.98 0.49
CA THR A 38 -0.14 -26.00 1.00
C THR A 38 1.30 -25.52 1.00
N SER A 39 1.58 -24.45 0.24
CA SER A 39 2.85 -23.71 0.27
C SER A 39 2.71 -22.53 1.23
N GLN A 40 3.41 -22.57 2.36
CA GLN A 40 3.39 -21.53 3.40
C GLN A 40 4.76 -21.45 4.09
N SER A 41 5.02 -20.35 4.80
CA SER A 41 6.20 -20.21 5.64
C SER A 41 5.82 -20.12 7.11
N VAL A 42 6.56 -20.79 7.99
CA VAL A 42 6.35 -20.76 9.44
C VAL A 42 7.60 -20.24 10.13
N VAL A 43 7.46 -19.22 10.98
CA VAL A 43 8.59 -18.75 11.81
C VAL A 43 8.87 -19.75 12.93
N GLU A 44 10.14 -19.89 13.32
CA GLU A 44 10.63 -20.83 14.36
C GLU A 44 9.89 -20.81 15.72
N THR A 45 9.08 -19.79 16.02
CA THR A 45 8.27 -19.70 17.27
C THR A 45 6.75 -19.72 17.01
N GLY A 46 6.33 -19.72 15.74
CA GLY A 46 4.94 -19.61 15.33
C GLY A 46 4.31 -20.94 14.94
N ASN A 47 3.00 -20.91 14.71
CA ASN A 47 2.22 -22.01 14.16
C ASN A 47 1.49 -21.54 12.91
N VAL A 48 1.40 -22.38 11.88
CA VAL A 48 0.51 -22.18 10.72
C VAL A 48 -0.47 -23.34 10.62
N THR A 49 -1.65 -23.10 10.04
CA THR A 49 -2.70 -24.10 9.91
C THR A 49 -2.98 -24.38 8.44
N ILE A 50 -3.04 -25.67 8.07
CA ILE A 50 -3.35 -26.13 6.72
C ILE A 50 -4.50 -27.13 6.78
N GLN A 51 -5.44 -27.00 5.87
CA GLN A 51 -6.63 -27.83 5.79
C GLN A 51 -6.71 -28.54 4.44
N TYR A 52 -7.02 -29.84 4.49
CA TYR A 52 -7.36 -30.66 3.34
C TYR A 52 -8.76 -31.24 3.53
N GLN A 53 -9.55 -31.31 2.46
CA GLN A 53 -10.66 -32.25 2.38
C GLN A 53 -10.08 -33.62 1.99
N VAL A 54 -10.30 -34.63 2.83
CA VAL A 54 -9.82 -35.99 2.61
C VAL A 54 -11.02 -36.88 2.32
N THR A 55 -11.06 -37.51 1.14
CA THR A 55 -12.21 -38.28 0.63
C THR A 55 -11.79 -39.69 0.24
N ASN A 56 -12.54 -40.70 0.68
CA ASN A 56 -12.33 -42.09 0.26
C ASN A 56 -13.02 -42.37 -1.08
N GLN A 57 -12.26 -42.80 -2.08
CA GLN A 57 -12.74 -43.18 -3.41
C GLN A 57 -12.93 -44.71 -3.57
N SER A 58 -12.44 -45.51 -2.62
CA SER A 58 -12.70 -46.95 -2.59
C SER A 58 -14.16 -47.24 -2.23
N GLN A 59 -14.72 -48.27 -2.85
CA GLN A 59 -16.08 -48.75 -2.56
C GLN A 59 -16.23 -49.36 -1.15
N HIS A 60 -15.11 -49.61 -0.45
CA HIS A 60 -15.10 -50.17 0.88
C HIS A 60 -14.78 -49.10 1.94
N PRO A 61 -15.31 -49.22 3.17
CA PRO A 61 -14.88 -48.38 4.28
C PRO A 61 -13.44 -48.72 4.66
N HIS A 62 -12.64 -47.68 4.92
CA HIS A 62 -11.26 -47.82 5.35
C HIS A 62 -10.98 -46.94 6.58
N THR A 63 -10.18 -47.47 7.50
CA THR A 63 -9.64 -46.75 8.66
C THR A 63 -8.26 -46.25 8.29
N PHE A 64 -7.99 -44.97 8.53
CA PHE A 64 -6.72 -44.32 8.24
C PHE A 64 -6.17 -43.61 9.48
N ALA A 65 -4.85 -43.62 9.62
CA ALA A 65 -4.11 -42.77 10.54
C ALA A 65 -3.01 -42.04 9.77
N LEU A 66 -2.67 -40.82 10.20
CA LEU A 66 -1.51 -40.13 9.63
C LEU A 66 -0.21 -40.80 10.09
N LEU A 67 0.79 -40.83 9.19
CA LEU A 67 2.17 -40.96 9.64
C LEU A 67 2.54 -39.72 10.44
N SER A 68 3.14 -39.93 11.61
CA SER A 68 3.67 -38.85 12.44
C SER A 68 4.78 -38.13 11.69
N VAL A 69 4.50 -36.92 11.22
CA VAL A 69 5.50 -35.98 10.71
C VAL A 69 5.81 -35.02 11.84
N PRO A 70 7.07 -34.90 12.31
CA PRO A 70 7.39 -34.03 13.42
C PRO A 70 6.92 -32.59 13.19
N GLY A 71 6.36 -31.98 14.23
CA GLY A 71 5.83 -30.62 14.17
C GLY A 71 4.55 -30.44 13.35
N VAL A 72 4.02 -31.46 12.68
CA VAL A 72 2.75 -31.42 11.95
C VAL A 72 1.71 -32.21 12.75
N ASN A 73 0.89 -31.49 13.53
CA ASN A 73 -0.08 -32.10 14.44
C ASN A 73 -1.50 -32.05 13.86
N GLN A 74 -2.20 -33.18 13.86
CA GLN A 74 -3.61 -33.23 13.48
C GLN A 74 -4.50 -32.64 14.59
N THR A 75 -5.40 -31.74 14.20
CA THR A 75 -6.47 -31.26 15.09
C THR A 75 -7.65 -32.24 15.02
N THR A 76 -8.05 -32.80 16.17
CA THR A 76 -9.10 -33.83 16.28
C THR A 76 -10.39 -33.34 16.96
N THR A 77 -10.55 -32.02 17.13
CA THR A 77 -11.77 -31.42 17.69
C THR A 77 -12.99 -31.64 16.77
N PRO A 78 -14.22 -31.64 17.31
CA PRO A 78 -15.44 -31.83 16.51
C PRO A 78 -15.49 -30.91 15.28
N GLY A 79 -15.75 -31.49 14.11
CA GLY A 79 -15.69 -30.81 12.81
C GLY A 79 -14.42 -31.13 11.99
N ASN A 80 -13.41 -31.77 12.59
CA ASN A 80 -12.21 -32.25 11.90
C ASN A 80 -12.20 -33.78 11.77
N CYS A 81 -11.32 -34.32 10.92
CA CYS A 81 -11.01 -35.74 10.90
C CYS A 81 -10.54 -36.21 12.29
N ALA A 82 -11.10 -37.33 12.78
CA ALA A 82 -10.62 -38.01 13.97
C ALA A 82 -9.23 -38.65 13.75
N ASN A 83 -8.58 -39.13 14.82
CA ASN A 83 -7.37 -39.94 14.70
C ASN A 83 -7.52 -41.24 15.53
N PRO A 84 -7.59 -42.42 14.90
CA PRO A 84 -7.73 -42.64 13.45
C PRO A 84 -9.08 -42.12 12.91
N PHE A 85 -9.17 -41.90 11.60
CA PHE A 85 -10.42 -41.55 10.90
C PHE A 85 -10.92 -42.69 10.02
N ILE A 86 -12.24 -42.92 10.04
CA ILE A 86 -12.92 -43.92 9.22
C ILE A 86 -13.69 -43.19 8.12
N LEU A 87 -13.47 -43.57 6.87
CA LEU A 87 -14.19 -43.01 5.72
C LEU A 87 -14.87 -44.12 4.93
N PHE A 88 -16.18 -43.97 4.73
CA PHE A 88 -16.97 -44.78 3.80
C PHE A 88 -16.79 -44.27 2.36
N HIS A 89 -17.20 -45.05 1.36
CA HIS A 89 -17.15 -44.64 -0.05
C HIS A 89 -17.78 -43.26 -0.26
N GLN A 90 -17.05 -42.35 -0.91
CA GLN A 90 -17.40 -40.94 -1.17
C GLN A 90 -17.61 -40.06 0.07
N HIS A 91 -17.43 -40.57 1.28
CA HIS A 91 -17.42 -39.72 2.48
C HIS A 91 -16.09 -38.96 2.59
N SER A 92 -16.17 -37.74 3.12
CA SER A 92 -15.01 -36.88 3.33
C SER A 92 -14.97 -36.27 4.73
N CYS A 93 -13.77 -35.94 5.22
CA CYS A 93 -13.59 -35.14 6.43
C CYS A 93 -12.56 -34.02 6.21
N THR A 94 -12.63 -32.96 7.02
CA THR A 94 -11.65 -31.86 7.00
C THR A 94 -10.46 -32.24 7.87
N LEU A 95 -9.32 -32.51 7.24
CA LEU A 95 -8.06 -32.74 7.92
C LEU A 95 -7.38 -31.40 8.18
N THR A 96 -7.51 -30.89 9.40
CA THR A 96 -6.80 -29.69 9.87
C THR A 96 -5.48 -30.08 10.52
N LEU A 97 -4.39 -29.53 9.99
CA LEU A 97 -3.03 -29.71 10.46
C LEU A 97 -2.51 -28.40 11.03
N THR A 98 -1.99 -28.45 12.25
CA THR A 98 -1.24 -27.35 12.87
C THR A 98 0.24 -27.65 12.75
N ILE A 99 0.93 -26.89 11.92
CA ILE A 99 2.36 -26.99 11.71
C ILE A 99 3.05 -26.01 12.66
N SER A 100 3.84 -26.54 13.59
CA SER A 100 4.52 -25.76 14.62
C SER A 100 6.00 -25.58 14.27
N GLY A 101 6.40 -24.32 14.03
CA GLY A 101 7.79 -23.96 13.74
C GLY A 101 8.73 -24.39 14.86
N ASN A 102 8.30 -24.25 16.13
CA ASN A 102 9.15 -24.61 17.27
C ASN A 102 9.52 -26.11 17.31
N THR A 103 8.62 -26.97 16.84
CA THR A 103 8.78 -28.43 16.88
C THR A 103 9.55 -28.91 15.65
N LEU A 104 9.38 -28.24 14.50
CA LEU A 104 10.22 -28.46 13.32
C LEU A 104 11.67 -28.05 13.61
N THR A 105 11.89 -26.81 14.07
CA THR A 105 13.23 -26.29 14.38
C THR A 105 13.92 -27.11 15.48
N SER A 106 13.20 -27.58 16.52
CA SER A 106 13.79 -28.40 17.58
C SER A 106 14.28 -29.78 17.12
N GLN A 107 13.80 -30.27 15.97
CA GLN A 107 14.26 -31.50 15.33
C GLN A 107 15.20 -31.24 14.13
N GLY A 108 15.66 -30.00 13.94
CA GLY A 108 16.55 -29.62 12.84
C GLY A 108 15.86 -29.61 11.46
N ILE A 109 14.52 -29.63 11.42
CA ILE A 109 13.75 -29.63 10.18
C ILE A 109 13.56 -28.19 9.72
N THR A 110 14.22 -27.82 8.63
CA THR A 110 14.13 -26.48 8.02
C THR A 110 13.04 -26.36 6.96
N ALA A 111 12.51 -27.50 6.46
CA ALA A 111 11.39 -27.51 5.53
C ALA A 111 10.59 -28.83 5.62
N VAL A 112 9.29 -28.76 5.36
CA VAL A 112 8.41 -29.91 5.16
C VAL A 112 7.90 -29.85 3.73
N THR A 113 8.53 -30.60 2.83
CA THR A 113 8.29 -30.55 1.37
C THR A 113 7.40 -31.68 0.85
N ARG A 114 6.83 -32.51 1.74
CA ARG A 114 6.04 -33.71 1.41
C ARG A 114 4.92 -33.97 2.41
N GLY A 115 3.94 -34.77 2.00
CA GLY A 115 2.78 -35.15 2.84
C GLY A 115 1.64 -34.11 2.81
N PRO A 116 0.65 -34.21 3.73
CA PRO A 116 0.51 -35.23 4.77
C PRO A 116 0.30 -36.63 4.18
N THR A 117 0.78 -37.66 4.87
CA THR A 117 0.62 -39.04 4.43
C THR A 117 -0.32 -39.77 5.38
N ALA A 118 -1.47 -40.23 4.88
CA ALA A 118 -2.37 -41.10 5.63
C ALA A 118 -2.19 -42.54 5.17
N CYS A 119 -2.05 -43.46 6.10
CA CYS A 119 -1.94 -44.88 5.81
C CYS A 119 -3.12 -45.64 6.39
N GLN A 120 -3.49 -46.73 5.74
CA GLN A 120 -4.49 -47.64 6.27
C GLN A 120 -4.00 -48.19 7.62
N SER A 121 -4.86 -48.12 8.63
CA SER A 121 -4.54 -48.47 10.02
C SER A 121 -5.48 -49.53 10.57
N ASP A 122 -5.06 -50.17 11.65
CA ASP A 122 -5.95 -50.99 12.47
C ASP A 122 -6.87 -50.12 13.34
N LEU A 123 -7.79 -50.75 14.08
CA LEU A 123 -8.70 -50.05 14.99
C LEU A 123 -7.97 -49.39 16.19
N ASN A 124 -6.69 -49.71 16.42
CA ASN A 124 -5.86 -49.09 17.45
C ASN A 124 -5.12 -47.84 16.91
N GLY A 125 -5.29 -47.52 15.63
CA GLY A 125 -4.67 -46.36 14.99
C GLY A 125 -3.22 -46.57 14.56
N ILE A 126 -2.72 -47.80 14.51
CA ILE A 126 -1.35 -48.10 14.06
C ILE A 126 -1.32 -48.08 12.51
N PRO A 127 -0.60 -47.14 11.86
CA PRO A 127 -0.56 -47.04 10.40
C PRO A 127 0.32 -48.13 9.78
N ASN A 128 -0.14 -48.77 8.69
CA ASN A 128 0.66 -49.69 7.88
C ASN A 128 1.50 -48.92 6.84
N PRO A 129 2.85 -48.88 6.95
CA PRO A 129 3.70 -48.07 6.06
C PRO A 129 3.66 -48.46 4.58
N ASN A 130 3.12 -49.64 4.25
CA ASN A 130 3.02 -50.14 2.87
C ASN A 130 1.70 -49.76 2.18
N LEU A 131 0.72 -49.22 2.91
CA LEU A 131 -0.62 -48.90 2.40
C LEU A 131 -0.93 -47.41 2.68
N CYS A 132 -0.11 -46.56 2.09
CA CYS A 132 -0.11 -45.12 2.34
C CYS A 132 -0.51 -44.30 1.11
N TYR A 133 -1.26 -43.23 1.36
CA TYR A 133 -1.78 -42.30 0.38
C TYR A 133 -1.47 -40.87 0.82
N GLY A 134 -1.18 -40.00 -0.14
CA GLY A 134 -0.92 -38.58 0.09
C GLY A 134 -1.54 -37.71 -1.02
N PRO A 135 -1.38 -36.38 -0.94
CA PRO A 135 -1.79 -35.47 -2.01
C PRO A 135 -1.10 -35.75 -3.35
N LEU A 136 -1.62 -35.12 -4.41
CA LEU A 136 -0.88 -35.02 -5.67
C LEU A 136 0.43 -34.21 -5.45
N PRO A 137 1.47 -34.38 -6.28
CA PRO A 137 2.75 -33.68 -6.11
C PRO A 137 2.67 -32.14 -6.04
N LYS A 138 1.63 -31.54 -6.65
CA LYS A 138 1.35 -30.10 -6.60
C LYS A 138 0.62 -29.63 -5.33
N ASP A 139 0.03 -30.57 -4.59
CA ASP A 139 -0.81 -30.35 -3.41
C ASP A 139 -0.13 -30.91 -2.13
N GLU A 140 1.10 -31.43 -2.24
CA GLU A 140 1.93 -31.76 -1.06
C GLU A 140 2.21 -30.48 -0.24
N LEU A 141 2.47 -30.67 1.06
CA LEU A 141 2.96 -29.62 1.94
C LEU A 141 4.30 -29.11 1.40
N ASN A 142 4.45 -27.79 1.27
CA ASN A 142 5.70 -27.13 0.95
C ASN A 142 5.91 -26.00 1.96
N ILE A 143 6.28 -26.40 3.17
CA ILE A 143 6.48 -25.51 4.30
C ILE A 143 7.95 -25.18 4.42
N GLN A 144 8.27 -23.89 4.38
CA GLN A 144 9.62 -23.40 4.67
C GLN A 144 9.65 -22.85 6.10
N VAL A 145 10.57 -23.33 6.93
CA VAL A 145 10.77 -22.78 8.27
C VAL A 145 11.67 -21.55 8.15
N ILE A 146 11.10 -20.39 8.47
CA ILE A 146 11.86 -19.15 8.55
C ILE A 146 12.52 -19.09 9.93
N SER A 147 13.78 -19.51 9.95
CA SER A 147 14.70 -19.25 11.06
C SER A 147 15.08 -17.77 11.05
N LEU A 148 14.43 -16.99 11.92
CA LEU A 148 14.77 -15.58 12.11
C LEU A 148 16.17 -15.49 12.74
N PHE A 149 17.10 -14.76 12.13
CA PHE A 149 18.45 -14.56 12.65
C PHE A 149 18.46 -13.59 13.84
N PRO A 150 19.32 -13.78 14.84
CA PRO A 150 19.47 -12.84 15.96
C PRO A 150 20.17 -11.53 15.55
N ASN A 151 20.12 -10.52 16.42
CA ASN A 151 20.94 -9.31 16.30
C ASN A 151 22.42 -9.61 16.02
N GLY A 152 23.03 -8.76 15.20
CA GLY A 152 24.41 -8.89 14.74
C GLY A 152 24.62 -9.86 13.57
N SER A 153 23.64 -10.72 13.25
CA SER A 153 23.74 -11.65 12.13
C SER A 153 23.76 -10.91 10.81
N SER A 154 24.57 -11.38 9.85
CA SER A 154 24.55 -10.85 8.48
C SER A 154 23.14 -11.00 7.89
N CYS A 155 22.56 -9.90 7.46
CA CYS A 155 21.24 -9.86 6.84
C CYS A 155 21.30 -9.07 5.54
N THR A 156 20.65 -9.62 4.53
CA THR A 156 20.32 -8.93 3.28
C THR A 156 18.99 -8.16 3.41
N ASP A 157 18.12 -8.57 4.35
CA ASP A 157 16.86 -7.88 4.65
C ASP A 157 16.36 -8.09 6.09
N ASN A 158 15.43 -7.26 6.55
CA ASN A 158 14.89 -7.25 7.92
C ASN A 158 14.08 -8.49 8.31
N SER A 159 13.45 -9.20 7.36
CA SER A 159 12.63 -10.39 7.66
C SER A 159 13.47 -11.56 8.15
N GLN A 160 14.78 -11.48 7.89
CA GLN A 160 15.79 -12.36 8.42
C GLN A 160 16.17 -12.03 9.88
N CYS A 161 15.56 -11.04 10.55
CA CYS A 161 15.95 -10.64 11.91
C CYS A 161 14.83 -10.88 12.93
N LYS A 162 15.12 -11.54 14.06
CA LYS A 162 14.20 -11.67 15.22
C LYS A 162 13.73 -10.33 15.76
N THR A 163 14.54 -9.33 15.51
CA THR A 163 14.43 -7.93 15.89
C THR A 163 13.96 -7.04 14.73
N ASN A 164 13.48 -7.65 13.63
CA ASN A 164 13.00 -7.07 12.37
C ASN A 164 13.78 -5.84 11.86
N SER A 165 15.06 -5.74 12.19
CA SER A 165 15.86 -4.55 11.99
C SER A 165 17.20 -5.03 11.48
N CYS A 166 17.58 -4.58 10.29
CA CYS A 166 18.86 -4.84 9.64
C CYS A 166 19.52 -3.47 9.39
N ILE A 167 20.72 -3.26 9.91
CA ILE A 167 21.46 -1.99 9.82
C ILE A 167 22.18 -1.96 8.46
N PRO A 168 21.77 -1.12 7.48
CA PRO A 168 22.27 -1.25 6.11
C PRO A 168 23.75 -0.86 5.96
N ALA A 169 24.25 0.03 6.83
CA ALA A 169 25.65 0.44 6.85
C ALA A 169 26.61 -0.66 7.34
N THR A 170 26.09 -1.68 8.06
CA THR A 170 26.87 -2.81 8.58
C THR A 170 26.43 -4.16 8.00
N GLN A 171 25.31 -4.19 7.26
CA GLN A 171 24.66 -5.41 6.71
C GLN A 171 24.38 -6.47 7.79
N THR A 172 23.97 -6.04 8.98
CA THR A 172 23.77 -6.91 10.15
C THR A 172 22.52 -6.56 10.95
N CYS A 173 21.88 -7.56 11.57
CA CYS A 173 20.65 -7.36 12.34
C CYS A 173 20.90 -6.38 13.52
N GLY A 174 19.93 -5.53 13.82
CA GLY A 174 20.02 -4.43 14.77
C GLY A 174 18.81 -4.29 15.68
N PHE A 175 18.88 -3.33 16.61
CA PHE A 175 17.95 -3.20 17.73
C PHE A 175 16.47 -3.08 17.29
N CYS A 176 15.60 -3.70 18.09
CA CYS A 176 14.20 -3.99 17.81
C CYS A 176 13.28 -2.83 18.24
N ILE A 177 13.08 -1.84 17.37
CA ILE A 177 12.49 -0.53 17.72
C ILE A 177 10.96 -0.52 17.81
N SER A 178 10.27 -1.62 17.48
CA SER A 178 8.81 -1.70 17.46
C SER A 178 8.27 -3.09 17.79
N ASN A 179 7.06 -3.16 18.33
CA ASN A 179 6.50 -4.32 19.03
C ASN A 179 6.63 -5.70 18.36
N SER A 180 6.44 -5.67 17.06
CA SER A 180 6.64 -6.73 16.07
C SER A 180 8.02 -7.39 16.12
N ASP A 181 9.01 -6.71 16.68
CA ASP A 181 10.43 -7.02 16.61
C ASP A 181 10.87 -7.97 17.74
N CYS A 182 9.93 -8.83 18.14
CA CYS A 182 10.10 -10.13 18.77
C CYS A 182 8.95 -11.06 18.34
N GLY A 183 9.13 -12.36 18.56
CA GLY A 183 8.13 -13.37 18.22
C GLY A 183 6.74 -13.13 18.84
N LEU A 184 5.74 -13.82 18.30
CA LEU A 184 4.31 -13.66 18.61
C LEU A 184 4.02 -13.46 20.11
N GLY A 185 3.32 -12.37 20.40
CA GLY A 185 2.96 -11.91 21.74
C GLY A 185 3.48 -10.50 22.07
N ASN A 186 4.60 -10.07 21.46
CA ASN A 186 5.50 -9.03 22.01
C ASN A 186 5.32 -7.55 21.54
N PHE A 187 6.11 -6.65 22.14
CA PHE A 187 5.91 -5.19 22.27
C PHE A 187 7.16 -4.35 22.72
N CYS A 188 7.54 -3.31 21.98
CA CYS A 188 8.80 -2.60 22.11
C CYS A 188 8.90 -1.59 23.26
N SER A 189 10.00 -1.68 23.98
CA SER A 189 10.62 -0.68 24.85
C SER A 189 11.30 0.43 24.05
N SER A 190 11.19 1.68 24.52
CA SER A 190 11.81 2.89 23.91
C SER A 190 13.32 2.81 23.61
N ASN A 191 14.04 1.81 24.14
CA ASN A 191 15.47 1.56 23.87
C ASN A 191 15.71 0.63 22.66
N GLY A 192 14.66 0.11 22.03
CA GLY A 192 14.73 -0.82 20.91
C GLY A 192 14.81 -2.31 21.29
N LEU A 193 13.85 -2.83 22.09
CA LEU A 193 13.70 -4.27 22.46
C LEU A 193 12.23 -4.67 22.80
N CYS A 194 11.72 -5.90 22.53
CA CYS A 194 10.25 -6.25 22.59
C CYS A 194 9.72 -7.30 23.65
N LEU A 195 8.47 -7.14 24.20
CA LEU A 195 7.81 -7.68 25.46
C LEU A 195 6.23 -7.88 25.38
N SER A 196 5.46 -8.70 26.16
CA SER A 196 4.06 -9.16 25.78
C SER A 196 2.74 -8.31 26.04
N SER A 197 1.57 -8.66 25.41
CA SER A 197 0.27 -7.89 25.25
C SER A 197 -0.91 -8.08 26.28
N ASN A 198 -2.12 -7.52 26.03
CA ASN A 198 -3.29 -7.49 26.97
C ASN A 198 -3.97 -8.84 27.25
N GLY A 199 -4.49 -9.01 28.48
CA GLY A 199 -5.01 -10.27 29.01
C GLY A 199 -3.94 -11.20 29.58
N ASN A 200 -2.65 -10.86 29.41
CA ASN A 200 -1.52 -11.60 29.96
C ASN A 200 -1.14 -11.14 31.37
N GLN A 201 -0.32 -11.96 32.02
CA GLN A 201 0.29 -11.66 33.32
C GLN A 201 1.16 -10.39 33.24
N CYS A 202 1.06 -9.52 34.25
CA CYS A 202 1.83 -8.29 34.37
C CYS A 202 2.25 -8.04 35.82
N LEU A 203 3.33 -7.25 35.99
CA LEU A 203 3.79 -6.80 37.30
C LEU A 203 3.46 -5.32 37.54
N THR A 204 3.41 -4.53 36.46
CA THR A 204 3.09 -3.09 36.48
C THR A 204 2.31 -2.70 35.23
N SER A 205 1.59 -1.57 35.25
CA SER A 205 0.83 -1.08 34.09
C SER A 205 1.69 -0.75 32.86
N ALA A 206 3.01 -0.57 33.03
CA ALA A 206 3.96 -0.38 31.94
C ALA A 206 4.27 -1.68 31.17
N ASN A 207 3.87 -2.85 31.69
CA ASN A 207 3.94 -4.12 30.98
C ASN A 207 2.72 -4.36 30.07
N CYS A 208 1.78 -3.42 30.01
CA CYS A 208 0.55 -3.50 29.22
C CYS A 208 0.59 -2.55 28.04
N ILE A 209 -0.23 -2.80 27.02
CA ILE A 209 -0.30 -1.90 25.85
C ILE A 209 -0.88 -0.53 26.26
N THR A 210 -0.46 0.52 25.54
CA THR A 210 -0.87 1.91 25.80
C THR A 210 -2.39 2.06 26.02
N GLY A 211 -2.77 2.75 27.10
CA GLY A 211 -4.17 2.93 27.51
C GLY A 211 -4.74 1.82 28.41
N SER A 212 -4.00 0.73 28.59
CA SER A 212 -4.38 -0.40 29.46
C SER A 212 -3.67 -0.33 30.81
N VAL A 213 -4.22 -0.96 31.84
CA VAL A 213 -3.63 -0.95 33.19
C VAL A 213 -3.39 -2.37 33.69
N CYS A 214 -2.35 -2.57 34.50
CA CYS A 214 -2.14 -3.83 35.18
C CYS A 214 -3.02 -3.85 36.42
N ASN A 215 -4.01 -4.74 36.44
CA ASN A 215 -4.95 -4.89 37.55
C ASN A 215 -4.91 -6.35 38.04
N ALA A 216 -4.66 -6.54 39.34
CA ALA A 216 -4.51 -7.86 39.95
C ALA A 216 -3.54 -8.82 39.20
N GLY A 217 -2.45 -8.26 38.64
CA GLY A 217 -1.46 -9.03 37.89
C GLY A 217 -1.87 -9.41 36.46
N LEU A 218 -2.96 -8.84 35.92
CA LEU A 218 -3.38 -9.02 34.52
C LEU A 218 -3.53 -7.69 33.78
N CYS A 219 -3.11 -7.63 32.52
CA CYS A 219 -3.27 -6.42 31.71
C CYS A 219 -4.72 -6.25 31.22
N VAL A 220 -5.41 -5.21 31.69
CA VAL A 220 -6.83 -4.96 31.38
C VAL A 220 -7.05 -3.68 30.57
N ALA A 221 -7.84 -3.82 29.50
CA ALA A 221 -8.08 -2.83 28.47
C ALA A 221 -9.26 -1.88 28.82
N PRO A 222 -9.26 -0.63 28.35
CA PRO A 222 -10.37 0.31 28.53
C PRO A 222 -11.58 -0.04 27.66
N ASN A 223 -12.75 0.54 27.93
CA ASN A 223 -13.97 0.25 27.17
C ASN A 223 -13.84 0.74 25.72
N GLY A 224 -14.29 -0.08 24.77
CA GLY A 224 -14.08 0.08 23.34
C GLY A 224 -12.84 -0.65 22.78
N ALA A 225 -11.84 -0.99 23.61
CA ALA A 225 -10.68 -1.76 23.17
C ALA A 225 -11.01 -3.24 22.90
N SER A 226 -10.20 -3.90 22.07
CA SER A 226 -10.38 -5.32 21.74
C SER A 226 -10.13 -6.24 22.94
N CYS A 227 -10.94 -7.30 23.04
CA CYS A 227 -10.88 -8.28 24.12
C CYS A 227 -11.31 -9.67 23.65
N PHE A 228 -10.80 -10.69 24.36
CA PHE A 228 -11.13 -12.10 24.11
C PHE A 228 -11.76 -12.78 25.33
N ALA A 229 -11.79 -12.09 26.47
CA ALA A 229 -12.43 -12.54 27.70
C ALA A 229 -12.84 -11.33 28.55
N ASN A 230 -13.85 -11.51 29.40
CA ASN A 230 -14.27 -10.53 30.40
C ASN A 230 -13.11 -10.03 31.28
N ALA A 231 -12.19 -10.93 31.64
CA ALA A 231 -11.00 -10.61 32.44
C ALA A 231 -9.98 -9.71 31.71
N ALA A 232 -10.08 -9.53 30.39
CA ALA A 232 -9.22 -8.62 29.62
C ALA A 232 -9.72 -7.15 29.63
N CYS A 233 -10.83 -6.84 30.30
CA CYS A 233 -11.47 -5.52 30.31
C CYS A 233 -11.50 -4.88 31.70
N GLN A 234 -11.26 -3.57 31.78
CA GLN A 234 -11.37 -2.79 33.02
C GLN A 234 -12.78 -2.85 33.62
N SER A 235 -13.81 -2.89 32.78
CA SER A 235 -15.21 -3.07 33.17
C SER A 235 -15.56 -4.50 33.62
N GLY A 236 -14.68 -5.48 33.37
CA GLY A 236 -15.00 -6.90 33.53
C GLY A 236 -15.98 -7.45 32.50
N ALA A 237 -16.31 -6.72 31.43
CA ALA A 237 -17.26 -7.14 30.41
C ALA A 237 -16.68 -7.02 29.00
N CYS A 238 -16.53 -8.15 28.31
CA CYS A 238 -16.16 -8.25 26.91
C CYS A 238 -17.40 -8.65 26.10
N SER A 239 -17.72 -7.88 25.05
CA SER A 239 -18.83 -8.23 24.16
C SER A 239 -18.50 -9.49 23.37
N THR A 240 -19.31 -10.53 23.53
CA THR A 240 -19.21 -11.78 22.75
C THR A 240 -19.58 -11.60 21.28
N THR A 241 -20.24 -10.48 20.92
CA THR A 241 -20.63 -10.16 19.54
C THR A 241 -19.61 -9.28 18.85
N SER A 242 -19.10 -8.24 19.53
CA SER A 242 -18.18 -7.24 18.94
C SER A 242 -16.72 -7.40 19.36
N HIS A 243 -16.40 -8.35 20.25
CA HIS A 243 -15.04 -8.60 20.76
C HIS A 243 -14.35 -7.34 21.32
N THR A 244 -15.16 -6.45 21.91
CA THR A 244 -14.71 -5.18 22.50
C THR A 244 -15.21 -5.00 23.91
N CYS A 245 -14.41 -4.36 24.76
CA CYS A 245 -14.75 -4.10 26.16
C CYS A 245 -15.96 -3.16 26.27
N GLN A 246 -16.93 -3.54 27.09
CA GLN A 246 -18.21 -2.85 27.25
C GLN A 246 -18.31 -2.18 28.61
N GLY A 247 -18.88 -0.98 28.65
CA GLY A 247 -19.35 -0.29 29.84
C GLY A 247 -20.83 0.08 29.71
N LYS A 248 -21.36 0.76 30.73
CA LYS A 248 -22.74 1.24 30.76
C LYS A 248 -22.96 2.37 29.76
N SER A 249 -24.18 2.47 29.24
CA SER A 249 -24.60 3.52 28.31
C SER A 249 -24.54 4.93 28.91
N LEU A 250 -24.53 5.94 28.04
CA LEU A 250 -24.66 7.35 28.43
C LEU A 250 -25.95 7.56 29.25
N GLY A 251 -25.86 8.36 30.30
CA GLY A 251 -26.95 8.59 31.26
C GLY A 251 -27.09 7.51 32.36
N ALA A 252 -26.37 6.39 32.28
CA ALA A 252 -26.39 5.37 33.34
C ALA A 252 -25.57 5.79 34.57
N THR A 253 -25.96 5.30 35.75
CA THR A 253 -25.24 5.55 37.01
C THR A 253 -23.94 4.75 37.10
N CYS A 254 -22.87 5.42 37.52
CA CYS A 254 -21.50 4.89 37.61
C CYS A 254 -20.84 5.29 38.94
N THR A 255 -19.84 4.53 39.36
CA THR A 255 -19.01 4.84 40.53
C THR A 255 -17.57 5.19 40.13
N SER A 256 -17.14 4.80 38.93
CA SER A 256 -15.82 5.07 38.38
C SER A 256 -15.81 5.07 36.85
N ASN A 257 -14.79 5.68 36.24
CA ASN A 257 -14.68 5.86 34.78
C ASN A 257 -14.79 4.55 33.97
N LYS A 258 -14.21 3.45 34.47
CA LYS A 258 -14.28 2.10 33.86
C LYS A 258 -15.71 1.54 33.74
N ASP A 259 -16.67 2.08 34.48
CA ASP A 259 -18.05 1.60 34.44
C ASP A 259 -18.82 2.11 33.21
N CYS A 260 -18.31 3.13 32.52
CA CYS A 260 -18.98 3.83 31.43
C CYS A 260 -18.41 3.42 30.06
N GLN A 261 -19.26 3.22 29.06
CA GLN A 261 -18.84 2.96 27.68
C GLN A 261 -18.01 4.12 27.11
N SER A 262 -18.30 5.34 27.54
CA SER A 262 -17.53 6.55 27.23
C SER A 262 -16.20 6.68 28.00
N ASN A 263 -15.90 5.73 28.89
CA ASN A 263 -14.83 5.79 29.89
C ASN A 263 -14.85 7.05 30.78
N PHE A 264 -16.00 7.73 30.90
CA PHE A 264 -16.11 8.99 31.65
C PHE A 264 -17.36 8.99 32.55
N CYS A 265 -17.11 8.93 33.86
CA CYS A 265 -18.10 8.99 34.92
C CYS A 265 -18.05 10.39 35.55
N ASN A 266 -19.00 11.26 35.19
CA ASN A 266 -19.07 12.62 35.71
C ASN A 266 -20.21 12.73 36.72
N SER A 267 -19.91 13.16 37.96
CA SER A 267 -20.90 13.31 39.04
C SER A 267 -21.78 12.07 39.27
N GLY A 268 -21.22 10.87 39.06
CA GLY A 268 -21.92 9.59 39.21
C GLY A 268 -22.77 9.16 38.01
N VAL A 269 -22.66 9.84 36.86
CA VAL A 269 -23.39 9.51 35.62
C VAL A 269 -22.44 9.43 34.42
N CYS A 270 -22.66 8.47 33.52
CA CYS A 270 -21.86 8.31 32.30
C CYS A 270 -22.16 9.41 31.27
N SER A 271 -21.15 10.19 30.85
CA SER A 271 -21.29 11.33 29.92
C SER A 271 -20.37 11.24 28.71
N THR A 272 -20.59 12.07 27.68
CA THR A 272 -19.85 12.04 26.41
C THR A 272 -18.44 12.65 26.47
N PRO A 273 -17.48 12.23 25.60
CA PRO A 273 -16.13 12.79 25.54
C PRO A 273 -16.01 14.11 24.75
N ASN A 274 -14.92 14.86 25.00
CA ASN A 274 -14.50 16.05 24.24
C ASN A 274 -13.65 15.69 22.98
N ASN A 275 -13.27 16.71 22.19
CA ASN A 275 -12.50 16.63 20.93
C ASN A 275 -11.51 15.45 20.80
N GLY A 276 -11.52 14.78 19.63
CA GLY A 276 -10.56 13.73 19.26
C GLY A 276 -11.06 12.29 19.31
N VAL A 277 -12.37 12.05 19.47
CA VAL A 277 -12.97 10.71 19.69
C VAL A 277 -13.86 10.26 18.52
N HIS A 278 -14.05 8.95 18.33
CA HIS A 278 -14.75 8.36 17.19
C HIS A 278 -16.24 8.76 17.10
N CYS A 279 -16.77 8.92 15.88
CA CYS A 279 -18.14 9.34 15.56
C CYS A 279 -18.64 8.66 14.27
N THR A 280 -19.95 8.54 14.10
CA THR A 280 -20.59 8.03 12.87
C THR A 280 -21.41 9.08 12.11
N SER A 281 -21.63 10.24 12.71
CA SER A 281 -22.32 11.38 12.10
C SER A 281 -21.90 12.70 12.77
N ASN A 282 -22.08 13.81 12.06
CA ASN A 282 -21.68 15.14 12.53
C ASN A 282 -22.35 15.56 13.86
N ALA A 283 -23.61 15.16 14.08
CA ALA A 283 -24.39 15.52 15.26
C ALA A 283 -23.87 14.90 16.58
N GLU A 284 -22.98 13.90 16.50
CA GLU A 284 -22.36 13.27 17.67
C GLU A 284 -21.17 14.09 18.23
N CYS A 285 -20.71 15.10 17.49
CA CYS A 285 -19.55 15.90 17.83
C CYS A 285 -19.94 17.30 18.33
N LEU A 286 -19.29 17.78 19.40
CA LEU A 286 -19.47 19.15 19.90
C LEU A 286 -19.09 20.22 18.84
N THR A 287 -18.20 19.88 17.90
CA THR A 287 -17.79 20.70 16.75
C THR A 287 -18.73 20.61 15.55
N ASN A 288 -19.74 19.73 15.59
CA ASN A 288 -20.61 19.37 14.46
C ASN A 288 -19.83 18.90 13.20
N TYR A 289 -18.62 18.36 13.39
CA TYR A 289 -17.79 17.83 12.30
C TYR A 289 -17.18 16.47 12.67
N CYS A 290 -17.71 15.42 12.05
CA CYS A 290 -17.15 14.09 12.06
C CYS A 290 -16.23 13.94 10.83
N THR A 291 -14.95 13.64 11.05
CA THR A 291 -13.98 13.46 9.96
C THR A 291 -14.29 12.20 9.15
N PRO A 292 -13.82 12.07 7.89
CA PRO A 292 -13.94 10.83 7.11
C PRO A 292 -13.25 9.62 7.73
N SER A 293 -12.35 9.83 8.69
CA SER A 293 -11.76 8.79 9.54
C SER A 293 -12.64 8.43 10.75
N ASN A 294 -13.91 8.84 10.73
CA ASN A 294 -14.90 8.66 11.79
C ASN A 294 -14.42 9.22 13.15
N THR A 295 -13.86 10.44 13.22
CA THR A 295 -13.50 11.09 14.50
C THR A 295 -13.90 12.56 14.59
N CYS A 296 -14.33 13.01 15.77
CA CYS A 296 -14.72 14.39 16.05
C CYS A 296 -13.51 15.32 16.03
N GLY A 297 -13.38 16.08 14.93
CA GLY A 297 -12.24 16.96 14.66
C GLY A 297 -12.62 18.44 14.64
N ALA A 298 -11.60 19.28 14.50
CA ALA A 298 -11.79 20.67 14.11
C ALA A 298 -12.10 20.77 12.60
N PRO A 299 -13.00 21.67 12.16
CA PRO A 299 -13.32 21.89 10.75
C PRO A 299 -12.11 22.06 9.81
N ASN A 300 -12.23 21.42 8.63
CA ASN A 300 -11.20 21.37 7.58
C ASN A 300 -11.21 22.59 6.65
N THR A 301 -10.11 22.80 5.93
CA THR A 301 -10.01 23.77 4.83
C THR A 301 -11.21 23.69 3.88
N GLY A 302 -11.87 24.82 3.63
CA GLY A 302 -13.09 24.96 2.83
C GLY A 302 -14.40 24.95 3.63
N GLN A 303 -14.41 24.44 4.87
CA GLN A 303 -15.62 24.38 5.70
C GLN A 303 -16.00 25.74 6.29
N ALA A 304 -17.30 25.94 6.55
CA ALA A 304 -17.81 27.19 7.13
C ALA A 304 -17.30 27.41 8.57
N CYS A 305 -16.95 28.66 8.90
CA CYS A 305 -16.41 29.03 10.20
C CYS A 305 -16.78 30.46 10.60
N THR A 306 -16.71 30.75 11.91
CA THR A 306 -16.94 32.09 12.47
C THR A 306 -15.69 32.70 13.11
N THR A 307 -14.73 31.87 13.54
CA THR A 307 -13.47 32.31 14.15
C THR A 307 -12.33 31.34 13.81
N GLY A 308 -11.08 31.79 13.89
CA GLY A 308 -9.91 30.95 13.62
C GLY A 308 -9.83 29.69 14.51
N ALA A 309 -10.25 29.80 15.77
CA ALA A 309 -10.28 28.68 16.73
C ALA A 309 -11.22 27.53 16.30
N THR A 310 -12.14 27.78 15.37
CA THR A 310 -13.02 26.74 14.79
C THR A 310 -12.44 26.03 13.56
N CYS A 311 -11.17 26.26 13.22
CA CYS A 311 -10.52 25.60 12.09
C CYS A 311 -9.33 24.75 12.56
N GLN A 312 -9.09 23.59 11.94
CA GLN A 312 -7.89 22.77 12.21
C GLN A 312 -6.59 23.56 11.96
N SER A 313 -6.65 24.56 11.09
CA SER A 313 -5.57 25.49 10.78
C SER A 313 -5.36 26.63 11.78
N GLY A 314 -6.33 26.89 12.67
CA GLY A 314 -6.41 28.14 13.43
C GLY A 314 -6.83 29.37 12.60
N VAL A 315 -7.15 29.23 11.30
CA VAL A 315 -7.38 30.36 10.37
C VAL A 315 -8.72 30.24 9.65
N CYS A 316 -9.56 31.26 9.81
CA CYS A 316 -10.88 31.42 9.18
C CYS A 316 -10.88 32.72 8.37
N ILE A 317 -11.10 32.64 7.05
CA ILE A 317 -11.09 33.79 6.12
C ILE A 317 -12.39 33.79 5.32
N ALA A 318 -13.07 34.94 5.27
CA ALA A 318 -14.35 35.10 4.57
C ALA A 318 -15.43 34.05 4.96
N GLY A 319 -15.41 33.58 6.21
CA GLY A 319 -16.32 32.55 6.70
C GLY A 319 -15.99 31.13 6.26
N SER A 320 -14.82 30.88 5.67
CA SER A 320 -14.32 29.55 5.31
C SER A 320 -12.95 29.27 5.94
N CYS A 321 -12.74 28.07 6.46
CA CYS A 321 -11.47 27.65 7.02
C CYS A 321 -10.42 27.58 5.91
N THR A 322 -9.22 28.10 6.14
CA THR A 322 -8.11 28.04 5.17
C THR A 322 -6.93 27.30 5.78
N ALA A 323 -6.17 26.53 5.00
CA ALA A 323 -4.99 25.83 5.48
C ALA A 323 -4.01 26.78 6.20
N PRO A 324 -3.29 26.34 7.25
CA PRO A 324 -2.34 27.20 7.93
C PRO A 324 -1.15 27.44 6.98
N ALA A 325 -0.94 28.68 6.58
CA ALA A 325 0.22 29.03 5.77
C ALA A 325 1.49 28.78 6.61
N ILE A 326 2.30 27.79 6.22
CA ILE A 326 3.51 27.41 6.96
C ILE A 326 4.40 28.65 7.04
N SER A 327 4.52 29.18 8.26
CA SER A 327 5.21 30.43 8.51
C SER A 327 6.71 30.20 8.40
N CYS A 328 7.37 30.87 7.48
CA CYS A 328 8.79 30.70 7.19
C CYS A 328 9.51 32.06 7.18
N SER A 329 10.75 32.05 7.66
CA SER A 329 11.67 33.19 7.55
C SER A 329 12.74 32.97 6.47
N THR A 330 12.98 31.71 6.08
CA THR A 330 13.92 31.29 5.03
C THR A 330 13.39 30.07 4.29
N GLY A 331 13.86 29.83 3.06
CA GLY A 331 13.45 28.68 2.25
C GLY A 331 13.75 27.31 2.87
N SER A 332 14.73 27.22 3.77
CA SER A 332 15.07 26.00 4.50
C SER A 332 14.06 25.61 5.60
N ALA A 333 13.14 26.51 5.97
CA ALA A 333 12.01 26.18 6.85
C ALA A 333 10.85 25.50 6.11
N CYS A 334 10.94 25.34 4.79
CA CYS A 334 9.89 24.77 3.96
C CYS A 334 10.18 23.30 3.59
N PRO A 335 9.14 22.44 3.48
CA PRO A 335 9.28 21.06 3.01
C PRO A 335 9.99 20.94 1.65
N THR A 336 10.59 19.77 1.39
CA THR A 336 11.29 19.50 0.13
C THR A 336 10.37 19.76 -1.08
N GLY A 337 10.81 20.63 -1.99
CA GLY A 337 9.98 21.08 -3.12
C GLY A 337 9.10 22.30 -2.82
N GLN A 338 9.37 23.05 -1.74
CA GLN A 338 8.75 24.34 -1.43
C GLN A 338 9.80 25.45 -1.25
N VAL A 339 9.39 26.70 -1.46
CA VAL A 339 10.19 27.91 -1.22
C VAL A 339 9.43 28.88 -0.31
N CYS A 340 10.17 29.67 0.47
CA CYS A 340 9.57 30.70 1.32
C CYS A 340 9.32 31.97 0.51
N SER A 341 8.06 32.36 0.35
CA SER A 341 7.64 33.62 -0.29
C SER A 341 6.71 34.40 0.64
N SER A 342 6.98 35.68 0.87
CA SER A 342 6.16 36.57 1.72
C SER A 342 5.85 36.03 3.12
N GLY A 343 6.77 35.27 3.71
CA GLY A 343 6.59 34.65 5.03
C GLY A 343 5.89 33.29 5.03
N HIS A 344 5.58 32.74 3.84
CA HIS A 344 4.82 31.50 3.68
C HIS A 344 5.50 30.50 2.73
N CYS A 345 5.48 29.22 3.08
CA CYS A 345 5.96 28.17 2.17
C CYS A 345 4.96 27.95 1.04
N VAL A 346 5.41 28.12 -0.19
CA VAL A 346 4.68 27.85 -1.42
C VAL A 346 5.42 26.78 -2.21
N ASN A 347 4.73 26.00 -3.06
CA ASN A 347 5.40 25.02 -3.90
C ASN A 347 6.49 25.69 -4.74
N ALA A 348 7.69 25.10 -4.73
CA ALA A 348 8.81 25.55 -5.51
C ALA A 348 8.40 25.50 -6.98
N CYS A 349 8.50 26.64 -7.65
CA CYS A 349 8.18 26.70 -9.07
C CYS A 349 9.14 25.77 -9.82
N VAL A 350 8.59 24.81 -10.56
CA VAL A 350 9.35 23.84 -11.36
C VAL A 350 9.65 24.50 -12.72
N PRO A 351 10.92 24.82 -13.03
CA PRO A 351 11.27 25.46 -14.29
C PRO A 351 10.86 24.58 -15.48
N ARG A 352 10.21 25.18 -16.48
CA ARG A 352 9.99 24.51 -17.77
C ARG A 352 11.34 24.20 -18.40
N THR A 353 11.44 23.07 -19.11
CA THR A 353 12.61 22.71 -19.89
C THR A 353 12.27 22.73 -21.38
N CYS A 354 13.26 22.97 -22.24
CA CYS A 354 13.03 23.13 -23.68
C CYS A 354 12.36 21.92 -24.35
N GLY A 355 12.51 20.72 -23.79
CA GLY A 355 11.85 19.51 -24.28
C GLY A 355 10.32 19.53 -24.17
N THR A 356 9.73 20.37 -23.31
CA THR A 356 8.27 20.48 -23.15
C THR A 356 7.64 21.58 -24.02
N LEU A 357 8.44 22.38 -24.75
CA LEU A 357 7.98 23.59 -25.44
C LEU A 357 8.19 23.57 -26.96
N THR A 358 8.98 22.65 -27.51
CA THR A 358 9.33 22.57 -28.96
C THR A 358 9.67 23.93 -29.56
N ALA A 359 10.53 24.66 -28.86
CA ALA A 359 10.77 26.07 -29.06
C ALA A 359 12.27 26.40 -29.16
N CYS A 360 12.60 27.62 -29.60
CA CYS A 360 13.96 28.08 -29.85
C CYS A 360 14.28 29.38 -29.10
N GLY A 361 15.58 29.65 -28.91
CA GLY A 361 16.06 30.92 -28.37
C GLY A 361 15.76 31.11 -26.88
N PRO A 362 15.89 32.35 -26.35
CA PRO A 362 15.69 32.66 -24.94
C PRO A 362 14.19 32.78 -24.59
N ILE A 363 13.73 31.95 -23.65
CA ILE A 363 12.33 31.85 -23.20
C ILE A 363 12.29 31.91 -21.66
N SER A 364 11.24 32.49 -21.07
CA SER A 364 11.05 32.36 -19.62
C SER A 364 10.76 30.91 -19.23
N ASP A 365 11.36 30.46 -18.14
CA ASP A 365 11.13 29.12 -17.58
C ASP A 365 9.80 29.01 -16.82
N GLY A 366 9.06 30.11 -16.64
CA GLY A 366 7.83 30.18 -15.85
C GLY A 366 8.05 30.35 -14.34
N CYS A 367 9.30 30.57 -13.91
CA CYS A 367 9.74 30.72 -12.52
C CYS A 367 10.61 31.96 -12.30
N GLY A 368 10.60 32.91 -13.25
CA GLY A 368 11.42 34.12 -13.26
C GLY A 368 12.82 33.94 -13.86
N GLY A 369 13.23 32.72 -14.21
CA GLY A 369 14.46 32.42 -14.92
C GLY A 369 14.28 32.48 -16.45
N LEU A 370 15.41 32.30 -17.15
CA LEU A 370 15.49 32.27 -18.61
C LEU A 370 16.16 30.96 -19.06
N ILE A 371 15.47 30.18 -19.88
CA ILE A 371 16.00 29.00 -20.57
C ILE A 371 16.38 29.36 -22.00
N THR A 372 17.52 28.87 -22.47
CA THR A 372 17.95 29.02 -23.87
C THR A 372 17.73 27.71 -24.60
N CYS A 373 16.71 27.68 -25.45
CA CYS A 373 16.35 26.51 -26.23
C CYS A 373 17.07 26.45 -27.58
N ASN A 374 17.01 25.26 -28.19
CA ASN A 374 17.77 24.84 -29.37
C ASN A 374 17.88 25.94 -30.45
N SER A 375 19.04 26.04 -31.09
CA SER A 375 19.20 26.84 -32.30
C SER A 375 18.38 26.24 -33.45
N CYS A 376 17.92 27.11 -34.36
CA CYS A 376 17.15 26.67 -35.51
C CYS A 376 18.03 26.00 -36.58
N PRO A 377 17.47 25.09 -37.40
CA PRO A 377 18.16 24.53 -38.56
C PRO A 377 18.63 25.61 -39.54
N SER A 378 19.62 25.29 -40.36
CA SER A 378 20.19 26.21 -41.35
C SER A 378 19.11 26.83 -42.25
N GLY A 379 19.18 28.15 -42.47
CA GLY A 379 18.19 28.93 -43.21
C GLY A 379 16.94 29.34 -42.42
N GLN A 380 16.85 29.03 -41.12
CA GLN A 380 15.73 29.41 -40.25
C GLN A 380 16.16 30.38 -39.16
N THR A 381 15.27 31.32 -38.81
CA THR A 381 15.45 32.26 -37.70
C THR A 381 14.37 32.02 -36.64
N CYS A 382 14.78 32.03 -35.37
CA CYS A 382 13.86 31.90 -34.26
C CYS A 382 12.97 33.14 -34.13
N GLY A 383 11.65 32.96 -34.23
CA GLY A 383 10.66 34.05 -34.29
C GLY A 383 10.49 34.69 -35.68
N GLY A 384 11.29 34.30 -36.68
CA GLY A 384 11.34 34.94 -38.00
C GLY A 384 10.08 34.82 -38.87
N GLY A 385 9.05 34.10 -38.41
CA GLY A 385 7.74 33.97 -39.05
C GLY A 385 6.64 34.82 -38.42
N GLY A 386 6.97 35.71 -37.48
CA GLY A 386 6.00 36.51 -36.71
C GLY A 386 5.41 35.80 -35.48
N VAL A 387 5.77 34.53 -35.26
CA VAL A 387 5.37 33.74 -34.09
C VAL A 387 6.58 33.55 -33.16
N PRO A 388 6.56 34.10 -31.92
CA PRO A 388 7.67 33.98 -30.99
C PRO A 388 8.09 32.53 -30.71
N TYR A 389 9.40 32.33 -30.52
CA TYR A 389 10.02 31.06 -30.11
C TYR A 389 9.83 29.87 -31.07
N GLN A 390 9.34 30.09 -32.29
CA GLN A 390 9.25 29.07 -33.33
C GLN A 390 10.30 29.31 -34.43
N CYS A 391 10.95 28.24 -34.88
CA CYS A 391 11.85 28.31 -36.02
C CYS A 391 11.04 28.46 -37.31
N SER A 392 11.29 29.53 -38.06
CA SER A 392 10.71 29.73 -39.39
C SER A 392 11.84 29.97 -40.38
N ALA A 393 11.73 29.37 -41.58
CA ALA A 393 12.53 29.81 -42.71
C ALA A 393 12.26 31.30 -42.97
N THR A 394 13.31 32.12 -42.91
CA THR A 394 13.30 33.46 -43.49
C THR A 394 13.27 33.28 -45.00
N GLY A 395 12.22 33.76 -45.67
CA GLY A 395 11.98 33.47 -47.09
C GLY A 395 10.92 32.41 -47.35
N GLY A 396 9.70 32.60 -46.82
CA GLY A 396 8.53 31.89 -47.34
C GLY A 396 8.37 32.21 -48.83
N ALA A 397 8.14 31.19 -49.67
CA ALA A 397 8.02 31.38 -51.11
C ALA A 397 6.86 32.34 -51.45
N CYS A 398 7.11 33.29 -52.35
CA CYS A 398 6.15 34.32 -52.73
C CYS A 398 6.27 34.67 -54.21
N THR A 399 5.15 35.11 -54.77
CA THR A 399 5.03 35.72 -56.10
C THR A 399 4.40 37.12 -56.02
N SER A 400 3.96 37.54 -54.83
CA SER A 400 3.40 38.87 -54.55
C SER A 400 3.58 39.25 -53.08
N ASN A 401 3.62 40.57 -52.80
CA ASN A 401 3.70 41.11 -51.44
C ASN A 401 2.52 40.64 -50.55
N ALA A 402 1.33 40.42 -51.13
CA ALA A 402 0.14 39.95 -50.40
C ALA A 402 0.39 38.62 -49.65
N GLN A 403 1.20 37.71 -50.22
CA GLN A 403 1.54 36.43 -49.58
C GLN A 403 2.50 36.57 -48.39
N CYS A 404 3.14 37.73 -48.24
CA CYS A 404 4.02 38.05 -47.12
C CYS A 404 3.31 38.76 -45.97
N VAL A 405 2.08 39.27 -46.17
CA VAL A 405 1.29 40.00 -45.15
C VAL A 405 1.02 39.15 -43.91
N ALA A 406 0.71 37.86 -44.10
CA ALA A 406 0.50 36.92 -43.00
C ALA A 406 1.78 36.56 -42.21
N ARG A 407 2.97 37.01 -42.67
CA ARG A 407 4.29 36.71 -42.06
C ARG A 407 4.93 37.94 -41.42
N ASN A 408 4.78 39.11 -42.05
CA ASN A 408 5.17 40.39 -41.48
C ASN A 408 4.16 41.47 -41.91
N PRO A 409 3.22 41.88 -41.02
CA PRO A 409 2.24 42.91 -41.34
C PRO A 409 2.84 44.32 -41.55
N ALA A 410 4.04 44.57 -41.02
CA ALA A 410 4.68 45.89 -41.09
C ALA A 410 5.43 46.11 -42.40
N THR A 411 6.09 45.07 -42.94
CA THR A 411 6.85 45.14 -44.20
C THR A 411 6.72 43.85 -45.04
N PRO A 412 5.58 43.63 -45.72
CA PRO A 412 5.33 42.40 -46.47
C PRO A 412 5.99 42.43 -47.87
N ILE A 413 7.32 42.50 -47.94
CA ILE A 413 8.05 42.59 -49.20
C ILE A 413 8.37 41.19 -49.74
N CYS A 414 7.86 40.88 -50.94
CA CYS A 414 8.31 39.75 -51.73
C CYS A 414 9.52 40.16 -52.58
N ASN A 415 10.68 39.53 -52.38
CA ASN A 415 11.79 39.70 -53.30
C ASN A 415 11.51 38.84 -54.56
N ILE A 416 11.06 39.49 -55.63
CA ILE A 416 10.72 38.85 -56.91
C ILE A 416 11.92 38.28 -57.67
N VAL A 417 13.16 38.56 -57.24
CA VAL A 417 14.38 37.95 -57.82
C VAL A 417 14.67 36.60 -57.19
N THR A 418 14.36 36.43 -55.90
CA THR A 418 14.56 35.16 -55.16
C THR A 418 13.26 34.39 -54.89
N ASN A 419 12.10 34.95 -55.27
CA ASN A 419 10.75 34.48 -54.94
C ASN A 419 10.56 34.18 -53.44
N GLN A 420 11.13 35.02 -52.58
CA GLN A 420 11.12 34.83 -51.12
C GLN A 420 10.67 36.10 -50.38
N CYS A 421 9.80 35.94 -49.38
CA CYS A 421 9.44 37.01 -48.45
C CYS A 421 10.68 37.42 -47.64
N VAL A 422 11.21 38.62 -47.88
CA VAL A 422 12.39 39.14 -47.19
C VAL A 422 11.98 40.08 -46.06
N SER A 423 12.35 39.73 -44.83
CA SER A 423 12.21 40.62 -43.68
C SER A 423 13.58 41.20 -43.34
N ALA A 424 13.93 42.33 -43.97
CA ALA A 424 15.25 42.95 -43.81
C ALA A 424 15.49 43.55 -42.41
N VAL A 425 14.43 43.72 -41.62
CA VAL A 425 14.48 44.12 -40.20
C VAL A 425 13.48 43.26 -39.45
N CYS A 426 13.94 42.50 -38.47
CA CYS A 426 13.06 41.94 -37.46
C CYS A 426 12.89 42.99 -36.37
N THR A 427 11.70 43.59 -36.27
CA THR A 427 11.39 44.62 -35.27
C THR A 427 11.16 43.95 -33.92
N PRO A 428 11.99 44.22 -32.88
CA PRO A 428 11.82 43.62 -31.56
C PRO A 428 10.44 43.90 -30.97
N LEU A 429 9.73 42.86 -30.57
CA LEU A 429 8.47 43.00 -29.82
C LEU A 429 8.75 43.43 -28.38
N THR A 430 8.02 44.43 -27.92
CA THR A 430 8.02 44.88 -26.52
C THR A 430 7.22 43.95 -25.60
N CYS A 431 7.44 44.05 -24.29
CA CYS A 431 6.67 43.32 -23.28
C CYS A 431 5.15 43.48 -23.44
N ALA A 432 4.69 44.72 -23.67
CA ALA A 432 3.28 45.03 -23.87
C ALA A 432 2.70 44.34 -25.11
N GLN A 433 3.44 44.32 -26.22
CA GLN A 433 3.01 43.65 -27.47
C GLN A 433 2.95 42.13 -27.34
N GLN A 434 3.77 41.53 -26.47
CA GLN A 434 3.73 40.09 -26.17
C GLN A 434 2.76 39.72 -25.03
N GLY A 435 2.12 40.72 -24.40
CA GLY A 435 1.23 40.51 -23.25
C GLY A 435 1.94 39.98 -22.01
N PHE A 436 3.25 40.28 -21.88
CA PHE A 436 4.09 39.94 -20.74
C PHE A 436 4.16 41.13 -19.78
N ASN A 437 3.93 40.91 -18.50
CA ASN A 437 4.03 41.95 -17.47
C ASN A 437 5.22 41.76 -16.52
N CYS A 438 5.95 40.64 -16.61
CA CYS A 438 7.11 40.40 -15.75
C CYS A 438 8.21 39.54 -16.37
N GLY A 439 9.42 39.66 -15.81
CA GLY A 439 10.54 38.75 -16.06
C GLY A 439 11.23 38.90 -17.42
N ALA A 440 12.28 38.12 -17.65
CA ALA A 440 12.99 38.11 -18.92
C ALA A 440 12.25 37.28 -19.97
N ALA A 441 12.24 37.75 -21.22
CA ALA A 441 11.64 37.06 -22.36
C ALA A 441 12.44 37.34 -23.65
N GLY A 442 12.33 36.49 -24.67
CA GLY A 442 12.86 36.82 -26.00
C GLY A 442 12.00 37.88 -26.71
N ASN A 443 12.64 38.69 -27.56
CA ASN A 443 12.01 39.81 -28.27
C ASN A 443 11.39 39.44 -29.64
N GLY A 444 11.25 38.14 -29.94
CA GLY A 444 10.80 37.63 -31.24
C GLY A 444 11.85 37.67 -32.37
N CYS A 445 13.02 38.26 -32.12
CA CYS A 445 14.08 38.51 -33.10
C CYS A 445 15.46 37.98 -32.66
N GLY A 446 15.48 36.96 -31.80
CA GLY A 446 16.70 36.37 -31.24
C GLY A 446 17.38 37.17 -30.12
N GLY A 447 16.94 38.39 -29.82
CA GLY A 447 17.37 39.15 -28.65
C GLY A 447 16.47 38.94 -27.43
N THR A 448 16.82 39.55 -26.30
CA THR A 448 16.04 39.52 -25.06
C THR A 448 15.43 40.89 -24.73
N ILE A 449 14.34 40.86 -23.97
CA ILE A 449 13.68 41.98 -23.31
C ILE A 449 13.49 41.63 -21.83
N THR A 450 13.51 42.64 -20.97
CA THR A 450 13.21 42.50 -19.54
C THR A 450 11.91 43.22 -19.24
N CYS A 451 10.88 42.44 -18.93
CA CYS A 451 9.60 42.92 -18.43
C CYS A 451 9.69 43.11 -16.91
N GLY A 452 8.74 43.84 -16.32
CA GLY A 452 8.85 44.36 -14.95
C GLY A 452 8.93 43.32 -13.83
N THR A 453 8.83 43.79 -12.59
CA THR A 453 8.69 42.92 -11.42
C THR A 453 7.23 42.84 -10.97
N CYS A 454 6.85 41.70 -10.42
CA CYS A 454 5.53 41.52 -9.83
C CYS A 454 5.44 42.23 -8.46
N SER A 455 4.28 42.80 -8.16
CA SER A 455 3.99 43.45 -6.87
C SER A 455 3.15 42.53 -5.97
N GLY A 456 3.13 42.81 -4.66
CA GLY A 456 2.26 42.11 -3.72
C GLY A 456 2.59 40.62 -3.48
N GLY A 457 3.83 40.20 -3.65
CA GLY A 457 4.26 38.81 -3.40
C GLY A 457 3.94 37.81 -4.51
N GLN A 458 3.32 38.27 -5.60
CA GLN A 458 3.07 37.48 -6.82
C GLN A 458 4.38 36.98 -7.44
N ILE A 459 4.35 35.80 -8.06
CA ILE A 459 5.54 35.20 -8.69
C ILE A 459 5.42 35.30 -10.21
N CYS A 460 6.50 35.69 -10.86
CA CYS A 460 6.54 35.80 -12.31
C CYS A 460 6.52 34.42 -12.98
N GLY A 461 5.42 34.12 -13.67
CA GLY A 461 5.20 32.88 -14.41
C GLY A 461 4.04 32.03 -13.88
N LEU A 462 3.55 32.27 -12.66
CA LEU A 462 2.36 31.60 -12.12
C LEU A 462 1.08 31.96 -12.87
N GLY A 463 0.96 33.20 -13.35
CA GLY A 463 -0.15 33.67 -14.18
C GLY A 463 -0.08 33.25 -15.66
N GLY A 464 0.86 32.36 -16.01
CA GLY A 464 1.22 32.00 -17.39
C GLY A 464 2.58 32.57 -17.81
N LEU A 465 3.00 32.28 -19.04
CA LEU A 465 4.34 32.66 -19.55
C LEU A 465 4.59 34.17 -19.38
N SER A 466 5.63 34.52 -18.61
CA SER A 466 6.01 35.91 -18.29
C SER A 466 4.85 36.76 -17.75
N ARG A 467 3.97 36.14 -16.94
CA ARG A 467 2.84 36.79 -16.26
C ARG A 467 2.85 36.57 -14.74
N CYS A 468 2.65 37.65 -14.00
CA CYS A 468 2.41 37.59 -12.56
C CYS A 468 1.15 36.81 -12.22
N GLY A 469 1.20 36.00 -11.17
CA GLY A 469 0.08 35.27 -10.58
C GLY A 469 0.41 34.78 -9.17
#